data_AF-A0A3D2Q1X0-F1
#
_entry.id   AF-A0A3D2Q1X0-F1
#
_cell.length_a   1.000
_cell.length_b   1.000
_cell.length_c   1.000
_cell.angle_alpha   90.00
_cell.angle_beta   90.00
_cell.angle_gamma   90.00
#
_symmetry.space_group_name_H-M   'P 1'
#
loop_
_entity.id
_entity.type
_entity.pdbx_description
1 polymer ?
#
loop_
_entity_poly.entity_id
_entity_poly.type
_entity_poly.pdbx_seq_one_letter_code
_entity_poly.pdbx_strand_id
1 'polypeptide(L)' 'MKLIVSILFFYVNTALAFEPHTANYQLSINGVKIAEEVRTLHQLGDQYFYTANAKTSGLAALIKDYTISASSTFLI' A
#
# COMPACT_ATOMS: atom_id res chain seq x y z
N MET A 1 -35.69 -4.19 -0.07
CA MET A 1 -34.82 -3.85 1.08
C MET A 1 -33.46 -4.53 1.03
N LYS A 2 -33.34 -5.87 0.96
CA LYS A 2 -32.04 -6.56 1.01
C LYS A 2 -31.04 -6.12 -0.08
N LEU A 3 -31.49 -5.95 -1.33
CA LEU A 3 -30.62 -5.53 -2.45
C LEU A 3 -30.03 -4.13 -2.26
N ILE A 4 -30.85 -3.17 -1.82
CA ILE A 4 -30.42 -1.77 -1.60
C ILE A 4 -29.37 -1.70 -0.48
N VAL A 5 -29.58 -2.46 0.60
CA VAL A 5 -28.61 -2.55 1.71
C VAL A 5 -27.30 -3.15 1.22
N SER A 6 -27.33 -4.19 0.38
CA SER A 6 -26.11 -4.78 -0.20
C SER A 6 -25.36 -3.79 -1.09
N ILE A 7 -26.06 -3.08 -2.00
CA ILE A 7 -25.45 -2.08 -2.89
C ILE A 7 -24.77 -0.97 -2.07
N LEU A 8 -25.46 -0.47 -1.05
CA LEU A 8 -24.92 0.57 -0.16
C LEU A 8 -23.67 0.07 0.58
N PHE A 9 -23.68 -1.18 1.05
CA PHE A 9 -22.52 -1.79 1.69
C PHE A 9 -21.30 -1.81 0.75
N PHE A 10 -21.46 -2.20 -0.51
CA PHE A 10 -20.37 -2.20 -1.47
C PHE A 10 -19.81 -0.79 -1.73
N TYR A 11 -20.68 0.21 -1.91
CA TYR A 11 -20.26 1.60 -2.12
C TYR A 11 -19.47 2.19 -0.94
N VAL A 12 -19.89 1.91 0.30
CA VAL A 12 -19.19 2.41 1.49
C VAL A 12 -17.82 1.73 1.65
N ASN A 13 -17.71 0.44 1.35
CA ASN A 13 -16.43 -0.29 1.44
C ASN A 13 -15.43 0.16 0.35
N THR A 14 -15.92 0.49 -0.86
CA THR A 14 -15.03 1.02 -1.91
C THR A 14 -14.46 2.39 -1.56
N ALA A 15 -15.24 3.26 -0.89
CA ALA A 15 -14.76 4.58 -0.48
C ALA A 15 -13.64 4.50 0.57
N LEU A 16 -13.77 3.59 1.55
CA LEU A 16 -12.76 3.40 2.60
C LEU A 16 -11.43 2.86 2.05
N ALA A 17 -11.47 2.07 0.97
CA ALA A 17 -10.25 1.55 0.35
C ALA A 17 -9.37 2.65 -0.29
N PHE A 18 -9.95 3.81 -0.58
CA PHE A 18 -9.27 4.96 -1.19
C PHE A 18 -9.06 6.14 -0.24
N GLU A 19 -9.34 5.95 1.05
CA GLU A 19 -8.94 6.93 2.05
C GLU A 19 -7.41 6.99 2.14
N PRO A 20 -6.78 8.19 2.09
CA PRO A 20 -5.34 8.32 2.25
C PRO A 20 -4.84 7.62 3.52
N HIS A 21 -3.88 6.72 3.37
CA HIS A 21 -3.37 5.91 4.47
C HIS A 21 -1.92 5.51 4.23
N THR A 22 -1.25 5.09 5.30
CA THR A 22 0.07 4.46 5.24
C THR A 22 -0.01 3.05 5.77
N ALA A 23 0.51 2.10 5.00
CA ALA A 23 0.64 0.71 5.38
C ALA A 23 2.13 0.34 5.45
N ASN A 24 2.48 -0.45 6.46
CA ASN A 24 3.83 -0.98 6.64
C ASN A 24 3.79 -2.48 6.35
N TYR A 25 4.63 -2.94 5.44
CA TYR A 25 4.73 -4.34 5.05
C TYR A 25 6.09 -4.90 5.40
N GLN A 26 6.10 -6.19 5.75
CA GLN A 26 7.30 -7.00 5.81
C GLN A 26 7.42 -7.77 4.49
N LEU A 27 8.54 -7.61 3.79
CA LEU A 27 8.87 -8.44 2.65
C LEU A 27 9.69 -9.64 3.11
N SER A 28 9.26 -10.83 2.69
CA SER A 28 9.89 -12.10 3.07
C SER A 28 10.05 -13.02 1.87
N ILE A 29 11.16 -13.75 1.82
CA ILE A 29 11.40 -14.85 0.87
C ILE A 29 11.54 -16.13 1.70
N ASN A 30 10.71 -17.14 1.42
CA ASN A 30 10.71 -18.42 2.14
C ASN A 30 10.62 -18.26 3.67
N GLY A 31 9.81 -17.30 4.14
CA GLY A 31 9.64 -17.01 5.58
C GLY A 31 10.76 -16.17 6.21
N VAL A 32 11.84 -15.88 5.48
CA VAL A 32 12.93 -15.03 5.96
C VAL A 32 12.63 -13.57 5.60
N LYS A 33 12.63 -12.67 6.60
CA LYS A 33 12.50 -11.22 6.38
C LYS A 33 13.71 -10.70 5.59
N ILE A 34 13.43 -9.98 4.52
CA ILE A 34 14.46 -9.39 3.65
C ILE A 34 14.39 -7.85 3.62
N ALA A 35 13.21 -7.27 3.81
CA ALA A 35 13.00 -5.83 3.71
C ALA A 35 11.73 -5.40 4.46
N GLU A 36 11.66 -4.10 4.74
CA GLU A 36 10.44 -3.42 5.15
C GLU A 36 10.00 -2.51 4.00
N GLU A 37 8.70 -2.42 3.75
CA GLU A 37 8.12 -1.51 2.77
C GLU A 37 7.11 -0.58 3.44
N VAL A 38 7.25 0.71 3.18
CA VAL A 38 6.24 1.71 3.50
C VAL A 38 5.48 2.05 2.22
N ARG A 39 4.16 1.81 2.23
CA ARG A 39 3.27 2.21 1.14
C ARG A 39 2.33 3.29 1.62
N THR A 40 2.22 4.37 0.87
CA THR A 40 1.32 5.48 1.21
C THR A 40 0.42 5.81 0.03
N LEU A 41 -0.89 5.82 0.27
CA LEU A 41 -1.89 6.41 -0.62
C LEU A 41 -2.04 7.89 -0.28
N HIS A 42 -1.89 8.73 -1.28
CA HIS A 42 -2.12 10.17 -1.19
C HIS A 42 -3.28 10.58 -2.10
N GLN A 43 -3.92 11.68 -1.74
CA GLN A 43 -4.93 12.34 -2.56
C GLN A 43 -4.60 13.83 -2.70
N LEU A 44 -4.61 14.33 -3.93
CA LEU A 44 -4.45 15.74 -4.26
C LEU A 44 -5.55 16.15 -5.25
N GLY A 45 -6.59 16.81 -4.73
CA GLY A 45 -7.81 17.04 -5.50
C GLY A 45 -8.46 15.71 -5.89
N ASP A 46 -8.70 15.53 -7.19
CA ASP A 46 -9.29 14.31 -7.76
C ASP A 46 -8.23 13.26 -8.17
N GLN A 47 -6.95 13.56 -7.97
CA GLN A 47 -5.85 12.65 -8.28
C GLN A 47 -5.44 11.85 -7.05
N TYR A 48 -5.23 10.55 -7.27
CA TYR A 48 -4.67 9.64 -6.29
C TYR A 48 -3.28 9.22 -6.73
N PHE A 49 -2.38 9.05 -5.77
CA PHE A 49 -1.08 8.44 -6.06
C PHE A 49 -0.58 7.57 -4.92
N TYR A 50 0.00 6.43 -5.28
CA TYR A 50 0.71 5.58 -4.34
C TYR A 50 2.20 5.86 -4.40
N THR A 51 2.85 5.82 -3.23
CA THR A 51 4.29 5.62 -3.13
C THR A 51 4.56 4.30 -2.43
N ALA A 52 5.55 3.54 -2.89
CA ALA A 52 6.00 2.29 -2.30
C ALA A 52 7.52 2.37 -2.12
N ASN A 53 7.98 2.30 -0.87
CA ASN A 53 9.39 2.45 -0.53
C ASN A 53 9.83 1.23 0.26
N ALA A 54 10.56 0.33 -0.38
CA ALA A 54 11.13 -0.85 0.23
C ALA A 54 12.60 -0.64 0.56
N LYS A 55 13.02 -1.00 1.77
CA LYS A 55 14.42 -0.99 2.19
C LYS A 55 14.80 -2.34 2.76
N THR A 56 15.95 -2.87 2.33
CA THR A 56 16.53 -4.08 2.91
C THR A 56 16.70 -3.94 4.43
N SER A 57 16.47 -5.03 5.16
CA SER A 57 16.54 -5.04 6.63
C SER A 57 17.14 -6.34 7.16
N GLY A 58 17.56 -6.35 8.43
CA GLY A 58 18.11 -7.53 9.08
C GLY A 58 19.34 -8.10 8.36
N LEU A 59 19.39 -9.44 8.22
CA LEU A 59 20.52 -10.13 7.59
C LEU A 59 20.70 -9.76 6.11
N ALA A 60 19.60 -9.44 5.40
CA ALA A 60 19.69 -9.05 4.00
C ALA A 60 20.42 -7.71 3.82
N ALA A 61 20.23 -6.76 4.74
CA ALA A 61 20.95 -5.48 4.72
C ALA A 61 22.46 -5.62 4.97
N LEU A 62 22.89 -6.66 5.70
CA LEU A 62 24.32 -6.96 5.91
C LEU A 62 25.00 -7.45 4.63
N ILE A 63 24.27 -8.16 3.77
CA ILE A 63 24.77 -8.60 2.46
C ILE A 63 24.80 -7.42 1.49
N LYS A 64 23.69 -6.66 1.44
CA LYS A 64 23.57 -5.47 0.59
C LYS A 64 22.45 -4.57 1.10
N ASP A 65 22.80 -3.36 1.53
CA ASP A 65 21.83 -2.33 1.88
C ASP A 65 21.42 -1.54 0.62
N TYR A 66 20.17 -1.67 0.19
CA TYR A 66 19.63 -0.86 -0.89
C TYR A 66 18.13 -0.59 -0.71
N THR A 67 17.68 0.48 -1.36
CA THR A 67 16.29 0.93 -1.35
C THR A 67 15.69 0.79 -2.74
N ILE A 68 14.42 0.37 -2.82
CA ILE A 68 13.60 0.42 -4.02
C ILE A 68 12.47 1.41 -3.74
N SER A 69 12.30 2.40 -4.61
CA SER A 69 11.19 3.33 -4.59
C SER A 69 10.38 3.22 -5.87
N ALA A 70 9.07 3.19 -5.75
CA ALA A 70 8.12 3.19 -6.86
C ALA A 70 6.95 4.12 -6.54
N SER A 71 6.33 4.68 -7.59
CA SER A 71 5.09 5.44 -7.46
C SER A 71 4.16 5.18 -8.64
N SER A 72 2.86 5.40 -8.42
CA SER A 72 1.84 5.37 -9.45
C SER A 72 0.83 6.49 -9.21
N THR A 73 0.27 7.03 -10.28
CA THR A 73 -0.77 8.07 -10.24
C THR A 73 -1.98 7.60 -11.04
N PHE A 74 -3.18 7.84 -10.51
CA PHE A 74 -4.43 7.38 -11.11
C PHE A 74 -5.62 8.29 -10.72
N LEU A 75 -6.70 8.14 -11.47
CA LEU A 75 -8.02 8.74 -11.24
C LEU A 75 -9.00 7.61 -10.92
N ILE A 76 -10.03 7.89 -10.11
CA ILE A 76 -11.07 6.94 -9.69
C ILE A 76 -12.44 7.41 -10.14
#